data_AF-A0AB74QD79-F1
#
_entry.id   AF-A0AB74QD79-F1
#
_cell.length_a   1.000
_cell.length_b   1.000
_cell.length_c   1.000
_cell.angle_alpha   90.00
_cell.angle_beta   90.00
_cell.angle_gamma   90.00
#
_symmetry.space_group_name_H-M   'P 1'
#
loop_
_entity.id
_entity.type
_entity.pdbx_description
1 polymer ?
#
loop_
_entity_poly.entity_id
_entity_poly.type
_entity_poly.pdbx_seq_one_letter_code
_entity_poly.pdbx_strand_id
1 'polypeptide(L)'
;MKKSRSLFEAFRALKNLVQVLFKKMPVLFLVLIYLVDLGIRSYLSEGFSTTYLLGLLILLISIGIYVSTKSFSETTLSFVLGVLTIYSIDWEKANITLFVILYLAYIVIVFYVSVIRLAAKQEVILSQAACKLDIKDHDRIYKHLKAISHTTTKYNQLSILDKSEVIRYLAFRQVITGEYEEAINVIELIKSVCQTDIISCCEIYYGFYAYCYNKQPRTPNISSEIEKMFDKVTTLTMSYTEFFNVFASTKRILVEGKLTFEKYLLEIRELSLKGYSSEDIIDLMKTKYL
;
A
#
# COMPACT_ATOMS: atom_id res chain seq x y z
N MET A 1 27.55 -13.55 -27.92
CA MET A 1 26.90 -14.56 -27.05
C MET A 1 26.33 -13.97 -25.75
N LYS A 2 25.36 -13.02 -25.82
CA LYS A 2 24.66 -12.45 -24.62
C LYS A 2 23.18 -12.88 -24.49
N LYS A 3 22.63 -13.58 -25.49
CA LYS A 3 21.18 -13.89 -25.60
C LYS A 3 20.73 -15.09 -24.74
N SER A 4 21.60 -16.05 -24.46
CA SER A 4 21.24 -17.28 -23.71
C SER A 4 21.05 -17.05 -22.21
N ARG A 5 21.75 -16.07 -21.61
CA ARG A 5 21.53 -15.68 -20.20
C ARG A 5 20.14 -15.06 -20.00
N SER A 6 19.69 -14.22 -20.94
CA SER A 6 18.38 -13.57 -20.89
C SER A 6 17.20 -14.57 -20.95
N LEU A 7 17.26 -15.58 -21.83
CA LEU A 7 16.20 -16.59 -21.90
C LEU A 7 16.19 -17.51 -20.68
N PHE A 8 17.37 -17.89 -20.18
CA PHE A 8 17.49 -18.71 -18.97
C PHE A 8 16.99 -17.93 -17.73
N GLU A 9 17.30 -16.65 -17.64
CA GLU A 9 16.78 -15.75 -16.59
C GLU A 9 15.26 -15.56 -16.71
N ALA A 10 14.73 -15.40 -17.92
CA ALA A 10 13.29 -15.34 -18.16
C ALA A 10 12.59 -16.64 -17.77
N PHE A 11 13.16 -17.79 -18.10
CA PHE A 11 12.61 -19.11 -17.71
C PHE A 11 12.69 -19.34 -16.21
N ARG A 12 13.78 -18.88 -15.56
CA ARG A 12 13.93 -18.92 -14.10
C ARG A 12 12.93 -18.00 -13.41
N ALA A 13 12.74 -16.79 -13.95
CA ALA A 13 11.74 -15.85 -13.47
C ALA A 13 10.32 -16.42 -13.63
N LEU A 14 10.01 -17.03 -14.78
CA LEU A 14 8.73 -17.70 -15.02
C LEU A 14 8.53 -18.87 -14.05
N LYS A 15 9.54 -19.72 -13.85
CA LYS A 15 9.50 -20.83 -12.88
C LYS A 15 9.23 -20.33 -11.46
N ASN A 16 9.94 -19.28 -11.05
CA ASN A 16 9.76 -18.67 -9.73
C ASN A 16 8.36 -18.06 -9.60
N LEU A 17 7.87 -17.39 -10.65
CA LEU A 17 6.52 -16.82 -10.70
C LEU A 17 5.47 -17.94 -10.57
N VAL A 18 5.57 -19.01 -11.35
CA VAL A 18 4.69 -20.19 -11.26
C VAL A 18 4.72 -20.79 -9.84
N GLN A 19 5.90 -20.97 -9.26
CA GLN A 19 6.04 -21.52 -7.90
C GLN A 19 5.43 -20.59 -6.84
N VAL A 20 5.59 -19.28 -6.98
CA VAL A 20 5.00 -18.27 -6.09
C VAL A 20 3.48 -18.24 -6.24
N LEU A 21 2.95 -18.26 -7.47
CA LEU A 21 1.51 -18.30 -7.73
C LEU A 21 0.88 -19.56 -7.15
N PHE A 22 1.48 -20.73 -7.37
CA PHE A 22 1.00 -21.98 -6.78
C PHE A 22 1.02 -21.95 -5.25
N LYS A 23 2.09 -21.45 -4.64
CA LYS A 23 2.22 -21.43 -3.17
C LYS A 23 1.30 -20.42 -2.50
N LYS A 24 1.08 -19.25 -3.13
CA LYS A 24 0.26 -18.17 -2.54
C LYS A 24 -1.21 -18.25 -2.92
N MET A 25 -1.53 -18.76 -4.10
CA MET A 25 -2.87 -18.76 -4.68
C MET A 25 -3.14 -20.07 -5.44
N PRO A 26 -3.11 -21.23 -4.75
CA PRO A 26 -3.20 -22.55 -5.38
C PRO A 26 -4.50 -22.73 -6.18
N VAL A 27 -5.62 -22.21 -5.68
CA VAL A 27 -6.93 -22.33 -6.34
C VAL A 27 -6.96 -21.57 -7.66
N LEU A 28 -6.52 -20.31 -7.68
CA LEU A 28 -6.45 -19.51 -8.91
C LEU A 28 -5.45 -20.11 -9.92
N PHE A 29 -4.41 -20.77 -9.44
CA PHE A 29 -3.44 -21.43 -10.30
C PHE A 29 -4.05 -22.66 -10.98
N LEU A 30 -4.84 -23.45 -10.24
CA LEU A 30 -5.62 -24.56 -10.81
C LEU A 30 -6.66 -24.06 -11.82
N VAL A 31 -7.34 -22.96 -11.54
CA VAL A 31 -8.27 -22.32 -12.51
C VAL A 31 -7.54 -21.92 -13.79
N LEU A 32 -6.34 -21.34 -13.69
CA LEU A 32 -5.54 -21.00 -14.87
C LEU A 32 -5.15 -22.25 -15.67
N ILE A 33 -4.68 -23.32 -15.02
CA ILE A 33 -4.35 -24.59 -15.70
C ILE A 33 -5.59 -25.16 -16.37
N TYR A 34 -6.73 -25.16 -15.68
CA TYR A 34 -7.98 -25.66 -16.22
C TYR A 34 -8.42 -24.87 -17.45
N LEU A 35 -8.31 -23.53 -17.43
CA LEU A 35 -8.61 -22.70 -18.60
C LEU A 35 -7.67 -22.96 -19.78
N VAL A 36 -6.38 -23.21 -19.50
CA VAL A 36 -5.42 -23.59 -20.54
C VAL A 36 -5.77 -24.96 -21.13
N ASP A 37 -6.09 -25.96 -20.31
CA ASP A 37 -6.55 -27.29 -20.76
C ASP A 37 -7.83 -27.17 -21.59
N LEU A 38 -8.80 -26.38 -21.14
CA LEU A 38 -10.07 -26.16 -21.83
C LEU A 38 -9.86 -25.43 -23.16
N GLY A 39 -8.95 -24.45 -23.21
CA GLY A 39 -8.51 -23.81 -24.45
C GLY A 39 -7.85 -24.79 -25.43
N ILE A 40 -6.99 -25.69 -24.94
CA ILE A 40 -6.35 -26.74 -25.77
C ILE A 40 -7.38 -27.75 -26.28
N ARG A 41 -8.33 -28.18 -25.44
CA ARG A 41 -9.40 -29.11 -25.85
C ARG A 41 -10.33 -28.48 -26.89
N SER A 42 -10.71 -27.22 -26.67
CA SER A 42 -11.49 -26.43 -27.64
C SER A 42 -10.75 -26.29 -28.97
N TYR A 43 -9.44 -26.04 -28.91
CA TYR A 43 -8.56 -26.00 -30.09
C TYR A 43 -8.52 -27.35 -30.84
N LEU A 44 -8.42 -28.47 -30.12
CA LEU A 44 -8.38 -29.81 -30.70
C LEU A 44 -9.74 -30.27 -31.26
N SER A 45 -10.86 -29.77 -30.72
CA SER A 45 -12.21 -30.18 -31.14
C SER A 45 -12.73 -29.41 -32.36
N GLU A 46 -12.45 -28.10 -32.47
CA GLU A 46 -13.03 -27.24 -33.52
C GLU A 46 -12.08 -26.98 -34.69
N GLY A 47 -10.79 -27.35 -34.56
CA GLY A 47 -9.78 -27.02 -35.56
C GLY A 47 -9.53 -25.51 -35.64
N PHE A 48 -8.65 -25.10 -36.55
CA PHE A 48 -8.15 -23.72 -36.66
C PHE A 48 -9.23 -22.76 -37.20
N SER A 49 -10.18 -22.36 -36.36
CA SER A 49 -11.22 -21.37 -36.73
C SER A 49 -10.64 -19.95 -36.68
N THR A 50 -10.99 -19.13 -37.67
CA THR A 50 -10.59 -17.72 -37.74
C THR A 50 -11.08 -16.92 -36.53
N THR A 51 -12.21 -17.30 -35.95
CA THR A 51 -12.78 -16.74 -34.72
C THR A 51 -11.91 -16.99 -33.49
N TYR A 52 -11.34 -18.19 -33.33
CA TYR A 52 -10.42 -18.51 -32.23
C TYR A 52 -9.14 -17.67 -32.30
N LEU A 53 -8.56 -17.52 -33.51
CA LEU A 53 -7.33 -16.75 -33.70
C LEU A 53 -7.55 -15.26 -33.40
N LEU A 54 -8.65 -14.69 -33.90
CA LEU A 54 -9.04 -13.31 -33.60
C LEU A 54 -9.29 -13.11 -32.10
N GLY A 55 -9.97 -14.05 -31.43
CA GLY A 55 -10.24 -13.98 -29.99
C GLY A 55 -8.96 -14.00 -29.16
N LEU A 56 -8.01 -14.87 -29.52
CA LEU A 56 -6.71 -14.94 -28.87
C LEU A 56 -5.87 -13.68 -29.13
N LEU A 57 -5.91 -13.13 -30.36
CA LEU A 57 -5.26 -11.86 -30.69
C LEU A 57 -5.81 -10.72 -29.82
N ILE A 58 -7.13 -10.65 -29.66
CA ILE A 58 -7.79 -9.61 -28.87
C ILE A 58 -7.48 -9.76 -27.39
N LEU A 59 -7.39 -10.99 -26.87
CA LEU A 59 -6.91 -11.25 -25.53
C LEU A 59 -5.48 -10.73 -25.33
N LEU A 60 -4.57 -11.02 -26.27
CA LEU A 60 -3.18 -10.55 -26.22
C LEU A 60 -3.06 -9.02 -26.28
N ILE A 61 -3.80 -8.37 -27.19
CA ILE A 61 -3.85 -6.91 -27.28
C ILE A 61 -4.39 -6.30 -25.99
N SER A 62 -5.45 -6.87 -25.42
CA SER A 62 -6.03 -6.41 -24.17
C SER A 62 -5.03 -6.53 -23.02
N ILE A 63 -4.30 -7.64 -22.91
CA ILE A 63 -3.23 -7.78 -21.91
C ILE A 63 -2.13 -6.71 -22.14
N GLY A 64 -1.76 -6.44 -23.39
CA GLY A 64 -0.79 -5.39 -23.73
C GLY A 64 -1.24 -3.98 -23.30
N ILE A 65 -2.53 -3.68 -23.50
CA ILE A 65 -3.14 -2.42 -23.03
C ILE A 65 -3.09 -2.35 -21.51
N TYR A 66 -3.45 -3.43 -20.80
CA TYR A 66 -3.42 -3.46 -19.34
C TYR A 66 -2.03 -3.17 -18.78
N VAL A 67 -1.00 -3.79 -19.36
CA VAL A 67 0.40 -3.58 -18.95
C VAL A 67 0.82 -2.12 -19.14
N SER A 68 0.34 -1.49 -20.20
CA SER A 68 0.69 -0.11 -20.55
C SER A 68 -0.08 0.92 -19.73
N THR A 69 -1.41 0.82 -19.71
CA THR A 69 -2.28 1.84 -19.09
C THR A 69 -2.52 1.62 -17.62
N LYS A 70 -2.31 0.38 -17.12
CA LYS A 70 -2.55 -0.03 -15.72
C LYS A 70 -4.02 0.13 -15.28
N SER A 71 -4.92 0.44 -16.21
CA SER A 71 -6.34 0.72 -15.98
C SER A 71 -7.18 -0.51 -16.29
N PHE A 72 -7.88 -1.03 -15.27
CA PHE A 72 -8.80 -2.15 -15.44
C PHE A 72 -9.95 -1.79 -16.39
N SER A 73 -10.50 -0.58 -16.25
CA SER A 73 -11.65 -0.11 -17.02
C SER A 73 -11.35 0.01 -18.52
N GLU A 74 -10.25 0.68 -18.88
CA GLU A 74 -9.84 0.83 -20.29
C GLU A 74 -9.57 -0.52 -20.95
N THR A 75 -8.92 -1.41 -20.20
CA THR A 75 -8.60 -2.75 -20.68
C THR A 75 -9.88 -3.58 -20.87
N THR A 76 -10.81 -3.52 -19.92
CA THR A 76 -12.07 -4.26 -19.99
C THR A 76 -12.90 -3.75 -21.15
N LEU A 77 -12.96 -2.43 -21.36
CA LEU A 77 -13.64 -1.83 -22.52
C LEU A 77 -12.99 -2.26 -23.83
N SER A 78 -11.65 -2.24 -23.93
CA SER A 78 -10.95 -2.71 -25.12
C SER A 78 -11.18 -4.19 -25.40
N PHE A 79 -11.21 -5.02 -24.35
CA PHE A 79 -11.52 -6.45 -24.48
C PHE A 79 -12.95 -6.64 -24.96
N VAL A 80 -13.93 -6.03 -24.30
CA VAL A 80 -15.35 -6.15 -24.67
C VAL A 80 -15.61 -5.63 -26.08
N LEU A 81 -15.01 -4.50 -26.48
CA LEU A 81 -15.13 -3.94 -27.83
C LEU A 81 -14.48 -4.83 -28.89
N GLY A 82 -13.26 -5.30 -28.65
CA GLY A 82 -12.59 -6.22 -29.57
C GLY A 82 -13.36 -7.53 -29.70
N VAL A 83 -13.87 -8.03 -28.59
CA VAL A 83 -14.68 -9.24 -28.61
C VAL A 83 -15.98 -9.00 -29.38
N LEU A 84 -16.73 -7.93 -29.11
CA LEU A 84 -17.95 -7.56 -29.84
C LEU A 84 -17.78 -7.53 -31.37
N THR A 85 -16.62 -7.13 -31.89
CA THR A 85 -16.39 -7.13 -33.36
C THR A 85 -16.26 -8.54 -33.94
N ILE A 86 -15.79 -9.52 -33.17
CA ILE A 86 -15.82 -10.94 -33.54
C ILE A 86 -17.25 -11.50 -33.44
N TYR A 87 -18.04 -11.04 -32.46
CA TYR A 87 -19.40 -11.53 -32.19
C TYR A 87 -20.51 -10.85 -33.02
N SER A 88 -20.16 -10.07 -34.04
CA SER A 88 -21.07 -9.79 -35.19
C SER A 88 -21.36 -11.04 -36.02
N ILE A 89 -20.73 -12.17 -35.70
CA ILE A 89 -20.92 -13.51 -36.26
C ILE A 89 -21.97 -14.25 -35.40
N ASP A 90 -22.83 -15.07 -36.03
CA ASP A 90 -23.93 -15.78 -35.37
C ASP A 90 -23.55 -16.46 -34.04
N TRP A 91 -24.41 -16.27 -33.03
CA TRP A 91 -24.25 -16.78 -31.67
C TRP A 91 -24.54 -18.27 -31.57
N GLU A 92 -23.69 -19.10 -32.19
CA GLU A 92 -23.71 -20.54 -31.95
C GLU A 92 -23.14 -20.90 -30.57
N LYS A 93 -23.51 -22.07 -30.05
CA LYS A 93 -23.07 -22.56 -28.72
C LYS A 93 -21.55 -22.59 -28.55
N ALA A 94 -20.82 -22.89 -29.62
CA ALA A 94 -19.36 -22.87 -29.67
C ALA A 94 -18.79 -21.47 -29.38
N ASN A 95 -19.31 -20.45 -30.07
CA ASN A 95 -18.88 -19.06 -29.92
C ASN A 95 -19.15 -18.54 -28.50
N ILE A 96 -20.31 -18.82 -27.90
CA ILE A 96 -20.59 -18.45 -26.50
C ILE A 96 -19.60 -19.09 -25.53
N THR A 97 -19.27 -20.37 -25.75
CA THR A 97 -18.33 -21.10 -24.89
C THR A 97 -16.94 -20.48 -24.97
N LEU A 98 -16.49 -20.16 -26.18
CA LEU A 98 -15.22 -19.48 -26.44
C LEU A 98 -15.16 -18.08 -25.80
N PHE A 99 -16.25 -17.31 -25.86
CA PHE A 99 -16.36 -16.02 -25.17
C PHE A 99 -16.07 -16.15 -23.68
N VAL A 100 -16.78 -17.06 -23.02
CA VAL A 100 -16.69 -17.25 -21.57
C VAL A 100 -15.27 -17.68 -21.18
N ILE A 101 -14.64 -18.57 -21.95
CA ILE A 101 -13.26 -19.01 -21.71
C ILE A 101 -12.30 -17.82 -21.83
N LEU A 102 -12.37 -17.06 -22.92
CA LEU A 102 -11.47 -15.93 -23.16
C LEU A 102 -11.66 -14.82 -22.11
N TYR A 103 -12.91 -14.55 -21.72
CA TYR A 103 -13.21 -13.55 -20.70
C TYR A 103 -12.72 -13.98 -19.31
N LEU A 104 -12.89 -15.25 -18.94
CA LEU A 104 -12.42 -15.75 -17.66
C LEU A 104 -10.88 -15.80 -17.63
N ALA A 105 -10.24 -16.21 -18.73
CA ALA A 105 -8.79 -16.15 -18.89
C ALA A 105 -8.27 -14.71 -18.77
N TYR A 106 -8.95 -13.75 -19.41
CA TYR A 106 -8.66 -12.33 -19.30
C TYR A 106 -8.68 -11.85 -17.85
N ILE A 107 -9.78 -12.09 -17.12
CA ILE A 107 -9.91 -11.66 -15.71
C ILE A 107 -8.80 -12.25 -14.86
N VAL A 108 -8.54 -13.55 -14.99
CA VAL A 108 -7.52 -14.25 -14.19
C VAL A 108 -6.13 -13.69 -14.47
N ILE A 109 -5.77 -13.44 -15.74
CA ILE A 109 -4.47 -12.87 -16.11
C ILE A 109 -4.33 -11.44 -15.56
N VAL A 110 -5.34 -10.59 -15.74
CA VAL A 110 -5.33 -9.20 -15.23
C VAL A 110 -5.22 -9.18 -13.71
N PHE A 111 -5.91 -10.08 -13.02
CA PHE A 111 -5.78 -10.25 -11.58
C PHE A 111 -4.35 -10.63 -11.19
N TYR A 112 -3.73 -11.60 -11.86
CA TYR A 112 -2.33 -11.98 -11.58
C TYR A 112 -1.35 -10.82 -11.76
N VAL A 113 -1.45 -10.09 -12.87
CA VAL A 113 -0.58 -8.93 -13.11
C VAL A 113 -0.78 -7.88 -12.02
N SER A 114 -2.02 -7.65 -11.59
CA SER A 114 -2.34 -6.73 -10.48
C SER A 114 -1.66 -7.13 -9.17
N VAL A 115 -1.76 -8.41 -8.78
CA VAL A 115 -1.19 -8.96 -7.55
C VAL A 115 0.34 -8.92 -7.58
N ILE A 116 0.95 -9.31 -8.70
CA ILE A 116 2.41 -9.26 -8.88
C ILE A 116 2.91 -7.83 -8.74
N ARG A 117 2.23 -6.88 -9.38
CA ARG A 117 2.56 -5.46 -9.28
C ARG A 117 2.44 -4.94 -7.85
N LEU A 118 1.39 -5.34 -7.13
CA LEU A 118 1.19 -4.97 -5.72
C LEU A 118 2.33 -5.51 -4.84
N ALA A 119 2.68 -6.78 -5.01
CA ALA A 119 3.77 -7.42 -4.29
C ALA A 119 5.13 -6.76 -4.60
N ALA A 120 5.38 -6.41 -5.88
CA ALA A 120 6.59 -5.71 -6.28
C ALA A 120 6.70 -4.31 -5.64
N LYS A 121 5.59 -3.56 -5.56
CA LYS A 121 5.56 -2.28 -4.85
C LYS A 121 5.90 -2.45 -3.37
N GLN A 122 5.28 -3.43 -2.70
CA GLN A 122 5.57 -3.74 -1.30
C GLN A 122 7.06 -4.09 -1.10
N GLU A 123 7.61 -4.92 -2.00
CA GLU A 123 9.01 -5.34 -1.95
C GLU A 123 9.97 -4.16 -2.06
N VAL A 124 9.73 -3.23 -3.00
CA VAL A 124 10.54 -2.01 -3.14
C VAL A 124 10.50 -1.17 -1.86
N ILE A 125 9.32 -0.94 -1.28
CA ILE A 125 9.14 -0.13 -0.06
C ILE A 125 9.87 -0.76 1.13
N LEU A 126 9.67 -2.05 1.37
CA LEU A 126 10.28 -2.76 2.50
C LEU A 126 11.79 -2.94 2.32
N SER A 127 12.27 -3.12 1.09
CA SER A 127 13.71 -3.19 0.83
C SER A 127 14.40 -1.84 1.09
N GLN A 128 13.76 -0.72 0.70
CA GLN A 128 14.25 0.61 1.07
C GLN A 128 14.34 0.79 2.59
N ALA A 129 13.31 0.37 3.33
CA ALA A 129 13.29 0.44 4.78
C ALA A 129 14.38 -0.44 5.42
N ALA A 130 14.55 -1.67 4.93
CA ALA A 130 15.57 -2.60 5.42
C ALA A 130 16.99 -2.08 5.19
N CYS A 131 17.29 -1.62 3.96
CA CYS A 131 18.57 -0.99 3.62
C CYS A 131 18.88 0.23 4.48
N LYS A 132 17.86 1.01 4.87
CA LYS A 132 18.04 2.19 5.72
C LYS A 132 18.39 1.83 7.16
N LEU A 133 17.87 0.71 7.68
CA LEU A 133 18.14 0.24 9.03
C LEU A 133 19.53 -0.41 9.13
N ASP A 134 19.80 -1.40 8.29
CA ASP A 134 21.14 -1.99 8.17
C ASP A 134 21.32 -2.62 6.78
N ILE A 135 22.34 -2.14 6.07
CA ILE A 135 22.72 -2.67 4.75
C ILE A 135 23.32 -4.08 4.88
N LYS A 136 23.98 -4.40 6.00
CA LYS A 136 24.69 -5.67 6.20
C LYS A 136 23.74 -6.81 6.55
N ASP A 137 22.68 -6.56 7.31
CA ASP A 137 21.67 -7.56 7.72
C ASP A 137 20.33 -7.39 6.97
N HIS A 138 20.39 -6.91 5.73
CA HIS A 138 19.22 -6.59 4.89
C HIS A 138 18.18 -7.71 4.85
N ASP A 139 18.60 -8.96 4.59
CA ASP A 139 17.67 -10.07 4.36
C ASP A 139 16.88 -10.46 5.61
N ARG A 140 17.52 -10.39 6.78
CA ARG A 140 16.85 -10.69 8.06
C ARG A 140 15.88 -9.56 8.42
N ILE A 141 16.32 -8.31 8.29
CA ILE A 141 15.48 -7.13 8.57
C ILE A 141 14.29 -7.12 7.62
N TYR A 142 14.49 -7.34 6.33
CA TYR A 142 13.41 -7.41 5.35
C TYR A 142 12.38 -8.48 5.73
N LYS A 143 12.80 -9.70 6.12
CA LYS A 143 11.88 -10.75 6.56
C LYS A 143 11.08 -10.33 7.80
N HIS A 144 11.73 -9.67 8.75
CA HIS A 144 11.07 -9.18 9.96
C HIS A 144 10.06 -8.07 9.66
N LEU A 145 10.45 -7.04 8.88
CA LEU A 145 9.56 -5.96 8.45
C LEU A 145 8.38 -6.49 7.63
N LYS A 146 8.62 -7.51 6.79
CA LYS A 146 7.57 -8.17 6.03
C LYS A 146 6.58 -8.87 6.95
N ALA A 147 7.05 -9.58 7.97
CA ALA A 147 6.18 -10.20 8.97
C ALA A 147 5.28 -9.15 9.65
N ILE A 148 5.86 -8.04 10.13
CA ILE A 148 5.13 -6.92 10.74
C ILE A 148 4.06 -6.37 9.78
N SER A 149 4.41 -6.16 8.50
CA SER A 149 3.46 -5.64 7.50
C SER A 149 2.28 -6.60 7.21
N HIS A 150 2.43 -7.89 7.50
CA HIS A 150 1.39 -8.89 7.33
C HIS A 150 0.55 -9.11 8.60
N THR A 151 1.03 -8.67 9.77
CA THR A 151 0.27 -8.70 11.02
C THR A 151 -0.99 -7.85 10.90
N THR A 152 -2.12 -8.36 11.41
CA THR A 152 -3.37 -7.61 11.48
C THR A 152 -3.25 -6.52 12.54
N THR A 153 -3.66 -5.32 12.20
CA THR A 153 -3.68 -4.19 13.12
C THR A 153 -4.94 -4.23 13.98
N LYS A 154 -4.95 -3.46 15.08
CA LYS A 154 -6.05 -3.40 16.05
C LYS A 154 -7.38 -3.00 15.40
N TYR A 155 -7.36 -2.10 14.41
CA TYR A 155 -8.57 -1.60 13.75
C TYR A 155 -8.75 -2.12 12.31
N ASN A 156 -7.74 -2.79 11.76
CA ASN A 156 -7.77 -3.46 10.45
C ASN A 156 -8.25 -2.57 9.28
N GLN A 157 -7.89 -1.28 9.32
CA GLN A 157 -8.20 -0.28 8.30
C GLN A 157 -7.02 -0.02 7.35
N LEU A 158 -5.78 -0.32 7.78
CA LEU A 158 -4.60 -0.13 6.95
C LEU A 158 -4.38 -1.29 5.97
N SER A 159 -4.22 -0.95 4.69
CA SER A 159 -3.79 -1.90 3.67
C SER A 159 -2.35 -2.39 3.94
N ILE A 160 -1.96 -3.52 3.34
CA ILE A 160 -0.57 -4.02 3.45
C ILE A 160 0.44 -3.00 2.89
N LEU A 161 0.06 -2.26 1.85
CA LEU A 161 0.91 -1.19 1.30
C LEU A 161 1.01 -0.02 2.27
N ASP A 162 -0.10 0.39 2.88
CA ASP A 162 -0.14 1.46 3.87
C ASP A 162 0.78 1.14 5.05
N LYS A 163 0.70 -0.08 5.58
CA LYS A 163 1.59 -0.55 6.65
C LYS A 163 3.06 -0.55 6.22
N SER A 164 3.33 -0.93 4.97
CA SER A 164 4.69 -0.92 4.43
C SER A 164 5.24 0.52 4.30
N GLU A 165 4.40 1.47 3.92
CA GLU A 165 4.75 2.89 3.86
C GLU A 165 5.02 3.48 5.25
N VAL A 166 4.20 3.13 6.24
CA VAL A 166 4.44 3.48 7.66
C VAL A 166 5.80 2.94 8.12
N ILE A 167 6.06 1.64 7.89
CA ILE A 167 7.34 1.02 8.24
C ILE A 167 8.52 1.76 7.59
N ARG A 168 8.39 2.12 6.31
CA ARG A 168 9.42 2.90 5.61
C ARG A 168 9.62 4.25 6.29
N TYR A 169 8.56 4.98 6.58
CA TYR A 169 8.66 6.28 7.26
C TYR A 169 9.38 6.16 8.61
N LEU A 170 8.97 5.20 9.45
CA LEU A 170 9.57 4.94 10.76
C LEU A 170 11.06 4.58 10.66
N ALA A 171 11.43 3.76 9.68
CA ALA A 171 12.83 3.38 9.43
C ALA A 171 13.70 4.59 9.03
N PHE A 172 13.20 5.47 8.17
CA PHE A 172 13.92 6.69 7.79
C PHE A 172 14.07 7.68 8.93
N ARG A 173 13.11 7.69 9.85
CA ARG A 173 13.12 8.49 11.08
C ARG A 173 13.86 7.85 12.25
N GLN A 174 14.43 6.65 12.06
CA GLN A 174 15.19 5.91 13.08
C GLN A 174 14.40 5.62 14.36
N VAL A 175 13.10 5.35 14.23
CA VAL A 175 12.28 4.85 15.34
C VAL A 175 12.78 3.46 15.74
N ILE A 176 12.69 3.11 17.03
CA ILE A 176 13.11 1.80 17.53
C ILE A 176 12.26 0.71 16.87
N THR A 177 12.91 -0.29 16.28
CA THR A 177 12.24 -1.37 15.52
C THR A 177 11.27 -2.20 16.34
N GLY A 178 11.52 -2.34 17.64
CA GLY A 178 10.65 -3.06 18.57
C GLY A 178 9.29 -2.40 18.81
N GLU A 179 9.10 -1.14 18.42
CA GLU A 179 7.83 -0.40 18.59
C GLU A 179 7.01 -0.35 17.30
N TYR A 180 7.44 -1.01 16.22
CA TYR A 180 6.81 -0.83 14.90
C TYR A 180 5.37 -1.34 14.87
N GLU A 181 5.06 -2.43 15.57
CA GLU A 181 3.70 -2.98 15.61
C GLU A 181 2.74 -2.02 16.33
N GLU A 182 3.15 -1.51 17.48
CA GLU A 182 2.40 -0.53 18.26
C GLU A 182 2.30 0.81 17.53
N ALA A 183 3.39 1.29 16.92
CA ALA A 183 3.40 2.51 16.13
C ALA A 183 2.39 2.46 14.97
N ILE A 184 2.31 1.33 14.27
CA ILE A 184 1.33 1.14 13.20
C ILE A 184 -0.10 1.23 13.74
N ASN A 185 -0.38 0.65 14.92
CA ASN A 185 -1.71 0.72 15.54
C ASN A 185 -2.09 2.15 15.94
N VAL A 186 -1.15 2.94 16.46
CA VAL A 186 -1.39 4.35 16.82
C VAL A 186 -1.56 5.20 15.57
N ILE A 187 -0.75 5.01 14.54
CA ILE A 187 -0.91 5.71 13.26
C ILE A 187 -2.23 5.36 12.59
N GLU A 188 -2.67 4.11 12.70
CA GLU A 188 -4.00 3.70 12.27
C GLU A 188 -5.09 4.45 13.04
N LEU A 189 -5.01 4.54 14.38
CA LEU A 189 -5.94 5.33 15.19
C LEU A 189 -6.01 6.79 14.73
N ILE A 190 -4.85 7.44 14.53
CA ILE A 190 -4.78 8.83 14.06
C ILE A 190 -5.47 8.96 12.69
N LYS A 191 -5.18 8.04 11.76
CA LYS A 191 -5.79 8.04 10.42
C LYS A 191 -7.30 7.84 10.49
N SER A 192 -7.78 6.92 11.33
CA SER A 192 -9.20 6.62 11.49
C SER A 192 -9.98 7.81 12.05
N VAL A 193 -9.41 8.52 13.03
CA VAL A 193 -10.05 9.66 13.69
C VAL A 193 -9.98 10.93 12.84
N CYS A 194 -8.81 11.22 12.25
CA CYS A 194 -8.58 12.49 11.55
C CYS A 194 -8.87 12.42 10.04
N GLN A 195 -9.07 11.22 9.48
CA GLN A 195 -9.36 10.99 8.05
C GLN A 195 -8.36 11.67 7.11
N THR A 196 -7.10 11.76 7.52
CA THR A 196 -6.02 12.44 6.79
C THR A 196 -5.14 11.45 6.03
N ASP A 197 -4.27 11.94 5.16
CA ASP A 197 -3.29 11.10 4.48
C ASP A 197 -2.31 10.43 5.46
N ILE A 198 -1.77 9.29 5.05
CA ILE A 198 -0.93 8.47 5.92
C ILE A 198 0.39 9.14 6.31
N ILE A 199 0.93 10.00 5.43
CA ILE A 199 2.21 10.67 5.66
C ILE A 199 2.03 11.71 6.78
N SER A 200 0.97 12.52 6.70
CA SER A 200 0.60 13.46 7.75
C SER A 200 0.40 12.74 9.09
N CYS A 201 -0.29 11.60 9.11
CA CYS A 201 -0.46 10.79 10.32
C CYS A 201 0.90 10.32 10.89
N CYS A 202 1.81 9.88 10.02
CA CYS A 202 3.17 9.51 10.42
C CYS A 202 3.98 10.69 10.98
N GLU A 203 3.80 11.89 10.43
CA GLU A 203 4.49 13.10 10.91
C GLU A 203 4.05 13.50 12.32
N ILE A 204 2.74 13.41 12.59
CA ILE A 204 2.16 13.68 13.90
C ILE A 204 2.66 12.67 14.91
N TYR A 205 2.55 11.38 14.58
CA TYR A 205 3.09 10.30 15.40
C TYR A 205 4.57 10.53 15.73
N TYR A 206 5.39 10.84 14.72
CA TYR A 206 6.82 11.09 14.93
C TYR A 206 7.08 12.33 15.78
N GLY A 207 6.25 13.38 15.69
CA GLY A 207 6.36 14.55 16.55
C GLY A 207 6.15 14.21 18.03
N PHE A 208 5.13 13.40 18.34
CA PHE A 208 4.92 12.89 19.70
C PHE A 208 6.02 11.93 20.13
N TYR A 209 6.46 11.05 19.23
CA TYR A 209 7.57 10.13 19.48
C TYR A 209 8.86 10.89 19.84
N ALA A 210 9.23 11.91 19.08
CA ALA A 210 10.43 12.71 19.35
C ALA A 210 10.35 13.41 20.72
N TYR A 211 9.17 13.89 21.10
CA TYR A 211 8.94 14.46 22.42
C TYR A 211 9.14 13.44 23.56
N CYS A 212 8.51 12.27 23.46
CA CYS A 212 8.63 11.22 24.46
C CYS A 212 10.04 10.65 24.53
N TYR A 213 10.66 10.40 23.38
CA TYR A 213 12.01 9.87 23.27
C TYR A 213 13.07 10.80 23.88
N ASN A 214 12.95 12.12 23.65
CA ASN A 214 13.87 13.09 24.26
C ASN A 214 13.77 13.13 25.79
N LYS A 215 12.58 12.88 26.35
CA LYS A 215 12.40 12.81 27.80
C LYS A 215 12.93 11.51 28.40
N GLN A 216 12.68 10.38 27.74
CA GLN A 216 13.06 9.05 28.23
C GLN A 216 13.48 8.13 27.07
N PRO A 217 14.76 8.17 26.65
CA PRO A 217 15.24 7.52 25.41
C PRO A 217 15.19 5.99 25.37
N ARG A 218 14.82 5.34 26.47
CA ARG A 218 14.91 3.87 26.63
C ARG A 218 13.71 3.25 27.33
N THR A 219 12.58 3.96 27.39
CA THR A 219 11.38 3.35 27.96
C THR A 219 10.70 2.44 26.94
N PRO A 220 10.32 1.20 27.32
CA PRO A 220 9.40 0.41 26.51
C PRO A 220 8.02 1.09 26.51
N ASN A 221 7.27 0.90 25.43
CA ASN A 221 5.89 1.38 25.24
C ASN A 221 5.75 2.89 25.01
N ILE A 222 6.68 3.50 24.27
CA ILE A 222 6.54 4.91 23.85
C ILE A 222 5.21 5.10 23.11
N SER A 223 4.84 4.12 22.27
CA SER A 223 3.60 4.15 21.49
C SER A 223 2.34 4.25 22.37
N SER A 224 2.31 3.59 23.53
CA SER A 224 1.16 3.68 24.46
C SER A 224 1.03 5.07 25.07
N GLU A 225 2.15 5.75 25.35
CA GLU A 225 2.11 7.13 25.83
C GLU A 225 1.66 8.09 24.74
N ILE A 226 2.06 7.83 23.48
CA ILE A 226 1.58 8.60 22.32
C ILE A 226 0.06 8.41 22.13
N GLU A 227 -0.49 7.21 22.31
CA GLU A 227 -1.93 6.97 22.26
C GLU A 227 -2.67 7.86 23.28
N LYS A 228 -2.21 7.91 24.53
CA LYS A 228 -2.79 8.81 25.56
C LYS A 228 -2.62 10.29 25.24
N MET A 229 -1.49 10.67 24.64
CA MET A 229 -1.28 12.05 24.20
C MET A 229 -2.28 12.43 23.09
N PHE A 230 -2.53 11.52 22.16
CA PHE A 230 -3.49 11.71 21.09
C PHE A 230 -4.93 11.78 21.63
N ASP A 231 -5.28 10.98 22.62
CA ASP A 231 -6.58 11.08 23.31
C ASP A 231 -6.81 12.47 23.93
N LYS A 232 -5.76 13.17 24.38
CA LYS A 232 -5.90 14.56 24.85
C LYS A 232 -6.15 15.53 23.69
N VAL A 233 -5.60 15.28 22.51
CA VAL A 233 -5.83 16.10 21.31
C VAL A 233 -7.29 16.03 20.86
N THR A 234 -7.94 14.86 20.97
CA THR A 234 -9.36 14.70 20.61
C THR A 234 -10.31 15.50 21.50
N THR A 235 -9.83 16.02 22.63
CA THR A 235 -10.61 16.91 23.51
C THR A 235 -10.56 18.39 23.11
N LEU A 236 -9.73 18.75 22.12
CA LEU A 236 -9.65 20.11 21.61
C LEU A 236 -10.91 20.46 20.82
N THR A 237 -11.34 21.72 20.91
CA THR A 237 -12.51 22.26 20.20
C THR A 237 -12.22 22.68 18.76
N MET A 238 -10.95 22.62 18.34
CA MET A 238 -10.51 22.98 17.00
C MET A 238 -10.51 21.78 16.05
N SER A 239 -10.51 22.04 14.74
CA SER A 239 -10.40 20.94 13.77
C SER A 239 -9.04 20.26 13.85
N TYR A 240 -8.99 18.95 13.58
CA TYR A 240 -7.73 18.19 13.57
C TYR A 240 -6.72 18.74 12.56
N THR A 241 -7.19 19.22 11.41
CA THR A 241 -6.35 19.84 10.38
C THR A 241 -5.68 21.12 10.86
N GLU A 242 -6.41 21.99 11.55
CA GLU A 242 -5.84 23.20 12.14
C GLU A 242 -4.83 22.85 13.23
N PHE A 243 -5.17 21.88 14.10
CA PHE A 243 -4.25 21.41 15.12
C PHE A 243 -2.97 20.84 14.50
N PHE A 244 -3.06 20.04 13.44
CA PHE A 244 -1.89 19.47 12.76
C PHE A 244 -1.01 20.56 12.14
N ASN A 245 -1.59 21.61 11.57
CA ASN A 245 -0.82 22.74 11.03
C ASN A 245 -0.08 23.50 12.14
N VAL A 246 -0.75 23.76 13.26
CA VAL A 246 -0.15 24.39 14.45
C VAL A 246 0.98 23.50 14.98
N PHE A 247 0.71 22.21 15.17
CA PHE A 247 1.65 21.26 15.72
C PHE A 247 2.87 21.07 14.82
N ALA A 248 2.69 20.89 13.52
CA ALA A 248 3.81 20.76 12.57
C ALA A 248 4.75 21.97 12.64
N SER A 249 4.21 23.18 12.79
CA SER A 249 4.96 24.44 12.84
C SER A 249 5.59 24.75 14.21
N THR A 250 5.05 24.20 15.29
CA THR A 250 5.43 24.56 16.67
C THR A 250 5.94 23.39 17.51
N LYS A 251 5.98 22.16 16.97
CA LYS A 251 6.48 20.95 17.66
C LYS A 251 7.89 21.09 18.24
N ARG A 252 8.73 21.98 17.67
CA ARG A 252 10.06 22.29 18.24
C ARG A 252 10.00 22.77 19.68
N ILE A 253 8.96 23.52 20.06
CA ILE A 253 8.74 23.99 21.43
C ILE A 253 8.66 22.82 22.41
N LEU A 254 7.98 21.73 22.01
CA LEU A 254 7.87 20.51 22.79
C LEU A 254 9.20 19.74 22.80
N VAL A 255 9.81 19.55 21.64
CA VAL A 255 11.06 18.79 21.47
C VAL A 255 12.23 19.40 22.24
N GLU A 256 12.31 20.74 22.29
CA GLU A 256 13.30 21.51 23.05
C GLU A 256 12.96 21.61 24.56
N GLY A 257 11.82 21.08 24.98
CA GLY A 257 11.41 21.04 26.39
C GLY A 257 10.96 22.38 26.97
N LYS A 258 10.69 23.39 26.13
CA LYS A 258 10.26 24.72 26.56
C LYS A 258 8.86 24.71 27.19
N LEU A 259 8.02 23.76 26.78
CA LEU A 259 6.72 23.48 27.38
C LEU A 259 6.51 21.98 27.62
N THR A 260 5.74 21.67 28.66
CA THR A 260 5.13 20.35 28.82
C THR A 260 3.94 20.20 27.87
N PHE A 261 3.67 18.98 27.40
CA PHE A 261 2.57 18.71 26.47
C PHE A 261 1.21 19.24 26.96
N GLU A 262 0.91 19.09 28.25
CA GLU A 262 -0.35 19.57 28.83
C GLU A 262 -0.49 21.09 28.77
N LYS A 263 0.57 21.83 29.13
CA LYS A 263 0.60 23.30 29.01
C LYS A 263 0.51 23.75 27.55
N TYR A 264 1.18 23.04 26.65
CA TYR A 264 1.14 23.33 25.22
C TYR A 264 -0.29 23.17 24.65
N LEU A 265 -0.98 22.08 24.99
CA LEU A 265 -2.38 21.89 24.59
C LEU A 265 -3.30 22.92 25.24
N LEU A 266 -3.08 23.27 26.50
CA LEU A 266 -3.86 24.29 27.20
C LEU A 266 -3.75 25.65 26.50
N GLU A 267 -2.54 26.09 26.14
CA GLU A 267 -2.34 27.35 25.44
C GLU A 267 -3.02 27.37 24.07
N ILE A 268 -2.87 26.29 23.29
CA ILE A 268 -3.57 26.17 22.00
C ILE A 268 -5.09 26.24 22.21
N ARG A 269 -5.61 25.55 23.23
CA ARG A 269 -7.04 25.56 23.55
C ARG A 269 -7.51 26.96 23.93
N GLU A 270 -6.78 27.67 24.79
CA GLU A 270 -7.13 29.02 25.22
C GLU A 270 -7.11 30.01 24.04
N LEU A 271 -6.12 29.91 23.16
CA LEU A 271 -6.04 30.77 21.97
C LEU A 271 -7.16 30.42 20.97
N SER A 272 -7.46 29.14 20.77
CA SER A 272 -8.58 28.71 19.94
C SER A 272 -9.93 29.20 20.49
N LEU A 273 -10.15 29.14 21.81
CA LEU A 273 -11.37 29.65 22.45
C LEU A 273 -11.51 31.19 22.35
N LYS A 274 -10.39 31.91 22.23
CA LYS A 274 -10.38 33.35 21.97
C LYS A 274 -10.67 33.70 20.49
N GLY A 275 -10.82 32.70 19.63
CA GLY A 275 -11.15 32.87 18.22
C GLY A 275 -9.95 33.17 17.32
N TYR A 276 -8.72 32.94 17.78
CA TYR A 276 -7.52 33.08 16.94
C TYR A 276 -7.48 32.00 15.85
N SER A 277 -7.05 32.38 14.65
CA SER A 277 -6.84 31.43 13.55
C SER A 277 -5.61 30.55 13.81
N SER A 278 -5.45 29.46 13.04
CA SER A 278 -4.26 28.61 13.16
C SER A 278 -2.95 29.36 12.90
N GLU A 279 -2.95 30.34 12.00
CA GLU A 279 -1.77 31.16 11.68
C GLU A 279 -1.41 32.09 12.84
N ASP A 280 -2.40 32.77 13.41
CA ASP A 280 -2.19 33.63 14.59
C ASP A 280 -1.66 32.83 15.78
N ILE A 281 -2.21 31.63 16.00
CA ILE A 281 -1.74 30.71 17.06
C ILE A 281 -0.27 30.34 16.82
N ILE A 282 0.10 30.02 15.58
CA ILE A 282 1.49 29.67 15.23
C ILE A 282 2.43 30.82 15.54
N ASP A 283 2.08 32.04 15.12
CA ASP A 283 2.93 33.21 15.32
C ASP A 283 3.06 33.57 16.80
N LEU A 284 1.95 33.58 17.55
CA LEU A 284 1.98 33.83 18.99
C LEU A 284 2.81 32.79 19.75
N MET A 285 2.66 31.50 19.41
CA MET A 285 3.44 30.42 20.03
C MET A 285 4.92 30.53 19.68
N LYS A 286 5.26 30.91 18.45
CA LYS A 286 6.66 31.15 18.05
C LYS A 286 7.22 32.36 18.78
N THR A 287 6.61 33.53 18.72
CA THR A 287 7.14 34.74 19.37
C THR A 287 7.37 34.55 20.87
N LYS A 288 6.52 33.76 21.53
CA LYS A 288 6.61 33.53 22.97
C LYS A 288 7.69 32.50 23.35
N TYR A 289 7.99 31.54 22.49
CA TYR A 289 8.81 30.37 22.86
C TYR A 289 9.93 30.00 21.89
N LEU A 290 10.04 30.58 20.71
CA LEU A 290 11.09 30.29 19.71
C LEU A 290 11.85 31.56 19.34
#